data_AF-A0A8C4X9F8-F1
#
_entry.id   AF-A0A8C4X9F8-F1
#
_cell.length_a   1.000
_cell.length_b   1.000
_cell.length_c   1.000
_cell.angle_alpha   90.00
_cell.angle_beta   90.00
_cell.angle_gamma   90.00
#
_symmetry.space_group_name_H-M   'P 1'
#
loop_
_entity.id
_entity.type
_entity.pdbx_description
1 polymer ?
#
loop_
_entity_poly.entity_id
_entity_poly.type
_entity_poly.pdbx_seq_one_letter_code
_entity_poly.pdbx_strand_id
1 'polypeptide(L)'
;MLARKGLLPEEFLLTRLVEENCVQSRYRPKAQRARFITKNGSCNVAHKNIREQGRFLQDVFTTMVDLKWQHSLLIFTSAFLFSWMLFAMVWWLIAFGHGDLESPVVETSRMTPPCVTSIHSFTSAFLFSIEVQVC
;
A
#
# COMPACT_ATOMS: atom_id res chain seq x y z
N MET A 1 -40.43 56.29 57.55
CA MET A 1 -39.31 56.59 56.64
C MET A 1 -39.55 55.85 55.33
N LEU A 2 -39.38 56.57 54.23
CA LEU A 2 -39.65 56.20 52.83
C LEU A 2 -38.79 55.01 52.35
N ALA A 3 -39.32 54.20 51.43
CA ALA A 3 -38.66 53.90 50.16
C ALA A 3 -39.62 53.19 49.19
N ARG A 4 -39.83 53.83 48.04
CA ARG A 4 -40.57 53.33 46.88
C ARG A 4 -40.11 51.92 46.50
N LYS A 5 -41.06 51.01 46.30
CA LYS A 5 -40.86 49.82 45.46
C LYS A 5 -40.68 50.32 44.02
N GLY A 6 -39.42 50.49 43.64
CA GLY A 6 -39.04 50.82 42.27
C GLY A 6 -39.47 49.69 41.35
N LEU A 7 -40.37 50.04 40.43
CA LEU A 7 -40.67 49.29 39.23
C LEU A 7 -39.36 48.98 38.51
N LEU A 8 -38.90 47.73 38.52
CA LEU A 8 -38.03 47.27 37.46
C LEU A 8 -38.92 47.07 36.22
N PRO A 9 -38.66 47.78 35.11
CA PRO A 9 -39.49 47.65 33.93
C PRO A 9 -39.33 46.24 33.34
N GLU A 10 -40.46 45.57 33.07
CA GLU A 10 -40.55 44.31 32.31
C GLU A 10 -39.74 44.36 31.00
N GLU A 11 -39.53 45.55 30.44
CA GLU A 11 -38.67 45.85 29.29
C GLU A 11 -37.24 45.32 29.46
N PHE A 12 -36.63 45.45 30.65
CA PHE A 12 -35.25 45.01 30.90
C PHE A 12 -35.14 43.48 30.93
N LEU A 13 -36.18 42.81 31.42
CA LEU A 13 -36.28 41.36 31.48
C LEU A 13 -36.53 40.79 30.07
N LEU A 14 -37.41 41.43 29.29
CA LEU A 14 -37.63 41.10 27.89
C LEU A 14 -36.36 41.28 27.05
N THR A 15 -35.62 42.36 27.26
CA THR A 15 -34.35 42.62 26.54
C THR A 15 -33.30 41.55 26.84
N ARG A 16 -33.18 41.13 28.12
CA ARG A 16 -32.32 40.02 28.54
C ARG A 16 -32.77 38.67 27.96
N LEU A 17 -34.08 38.40 27.90
CA LEU A 17 -34.62 37.17 27.31
C LEU A 17 -34.44 37.11 25.79
N VAL A 18 -34.52 38.26 25.10
CA VAL A 18 -34.23 38.36 23.66
C VAL A 18 -32.74 38.19 23.39
N GLU A 19 -31.86 38.74 24.24
CA GLU A 19 -30.41 38.56 24.16
C GLU A 19 -29.99 37.09 24.39
N GLU A 20 -30.58 36.42 25.39
CA GLU A 20 -30.39 34.98 25.65
C GLU A 20 -30.90 34.10 24.48
N ASN A 21 -32.01 34.48 23.83
CA ASN A 21 -32.57 33.77 22.68
C ASN A 21 -31.76 33.96 21.39
N CYS A 22 -31.14 35.13 21.18
CA CYS A 22 -30.37 35.42 19.96
C CYS A 22 -29.06 34.60 19.90
N VAL A 23 -28.50 34.23 21.05
CA VAL A 23 -27.25 33.46 21.14
C VAL A 23 -27.45 31.95 20.95
N GLN A 24 -28.71 31.45 20.98
CA GLN A 24 -29.00 30.02 20.95
C GLN A 24 -29.57 29.48 19.63
N SER A 25 -29.48 30.26 18.55
CA SER A 25 -29.40 29.65 17.21
C SER A 25 -28.03 28.98 17.04
N ARG A 26 -27.75 27.93 17.82
CA ARG A 26 -26.74 26.93 17.44
C ARG A 26 -27.18 26.41 16.09
N TYR A 27 -26.57 26.91 15.03
CA TYR A 27 -26.54 26.24 13.74
C TYR A 27 -25.84 24.91 13.98
N ARG A 28 -26.58 23.91 14.47
CA ARG A 28 -26.14 22.53 14.43
C ARG A 28 -26.09 22.24 12.95
N PRO A 29 -24.91 22.06 12.32
CA PRO A 29 -24.92 21.52 10.97
C PRO A 29 -25.70 20.23 11.08
N LYS A 30 -26.87 20.17 10.42
CA LYS A 30 -27.61 18.91 10.31
C LYS A 30 -26.59 17.94 9.76
N ALA A 31 -26.19 16.95 10.56
CA ALA A 31 -25.28 15.92 10.10
C ALA A 31 -25.90 15.37 8.80
N GLN A 32 -25.30 15.72 7.67
CA GLN A 32 -25.84 15.31 6.38
C GLN A 32 -25.82 13.78 6.43
N ARG A 33 -27.02 13.17 6.36
CA ARG A 33 -27.13 11.72 6.31
C ARG A 33 -26.24 11.26 5.14
N ALA A 34 -25.27 10.41 5.45
CA ALA A 34 -24.41 9.83 4.43
C ALA A 34 -25.30 9.16 3.37
N ARG A 35 -25.17 9.61 2.13
CA ARG A 35 -25.95 9.05 1.01
C ARG A 35 -25.25 7.77 0.54
N PHE A 36 -26.04 6.73 0.23
CA PHE A 36 -25.54 5.43 -0.23
C PHE A 36 -24.77 5.52 -1.56
N ILE A 37 -25.20 6.40 -2.47
CA ILE A 37 -24.58 6.63 -3.78
C ILE A 37 -24.34 8.13 -3.96
N THR A 38 -23.15 8.53 -4.40
CA THR A 38 -22.81 9.92 -4.71
C THR A 38 -23.42 10.35 -6.05
N LYS A 39 -23.55 11.66 -6.30
CA LYS A 39 -24.06 12.16 -7.59
C LYS A 39 -23.19 11.75 -8.79
N ASN A 40 -21.94 11.34 -8.53
CA ASN A 40 -20.98 10.86 -9.52
C ASN A 40 -21.10 9.35 -9.77
N GLY A 41 -22.08 8.68 -9.17
CA GLY A 41 -22.32 7.24 -9.32
C GLY A 41 -21.46 6.34 -8.43
N SER A 42 -20.57 6.90 -7.60
CA SER A 42 -19.74 6.11 -6.68
C SER A 42 -20.54 5.66 -5.46
N CYS A 43 -20.47 4.37 -5.10
CA CYS A 43 -21.08 3.83 -3.89
C CYS A 43 -20.28 4.26 -2.65
N ASN A 44 -20.94 4.89 -1.69
CA ASN A 44 -20.35 5.33 -0.42
C ASN A 44 -20.61 4.28 0.67
N VAL A 45 -20.18 3.05 0.40
CA VAL A 45 -20.32 1.90 1.30
C VAL A 45 -18.93 1.43 1.68
N ALA A 46 -18.47 1.80 2.86
CA ALA A 46 -17.26 1.25 3.42
C ALA A 46 -17.60 -0.09 4.09
N HIS A 47 -17.20 -1.20 3.45
CA HIS A 47 -17.29 -2.52 4.08
C HIS A 47 -16.29 -2.57 5.25
N LYS A 48 -16.79 -2.42 6.48
CA LYS A 48 -16.03 -2.69 7.69
C LYS A 48 -16.16 -4.18 8.01
N ASN A 49 -15.04 -4.84 8.35
CA ASN A 49 -14.95 -6.27 8.69
C ASN A 49 -15.08 -7.26 7.51
N ILE A 50 -14.23 -7.12 6.49
CA ILE A 50 -14.02 -8.18 5.49
C ILE A 50 -13.07 -9.21 6.11
N ARG A 51 -13.63 -10.33 6.59
CA ARG A 51 -12.87 -11.43 7.18
C ARG A 51 -12.12 -12.28 6.13
N GLU A 52 -12.44 -12.10 4.84
CA GLU A 52 -11.91 -12.90 3.73
C GLU A 52 -11.06 -12.07 2.73
N GLN A 53 -10.18 -11.20 3.22
CA GLN A 53 -9.29 -10.43 2.34
C GLN A 53 -8.34 -11.34 1.53
N GLY A 54 -8.03 -12.55 2.01
CA GLY A 54 -7.19 -13.52 1.31
C GLY A 54 -7.80 -14.04 0.00
N ARG A 55 -9.13 -14.02 -0.15
CA ARG A 55 -9.80 -14.46 -1.39
C ARG A 55 -9.50 -13.52 -2.56
N PHE A 56 -9.22 -12.23 -2.29
CA PHE A 56 -8.77 -11.28 -3.31
C PHE A 56 -7.35 -11.59 -3.81
N LEU A 57 -6.46 -12.11 -2.95
CA LEU A 57 -5.12 -12.55 -3.36
C LEU A 57 -5.15 -13.85 -4.16
N GLN A 58 -6.22 -14.64 -4.08
CA GLN A 58 -6.36 -15.83 -4.90
C GLN A 58 -6.72 -15.49 -6.36
N ASP A 59 -7.33 -14.33 -6.57
CA ASP A 59 -7.72 -13.81 -7.87
C ASP A 59 -6.74 -12.71 -8.35
N VAL A 60 -5.43 -13.05 -8.36
CA VAL A 60 -4.34 -12.13 -8.75
C VAL A 60 -4.55 -11.59 -10.17
N PHE A 61 -5.06 -12.41 -11.09
CA PHE A 61 -5.22 -12.01 -12.48
C PHE A 61 -6.34 -10.99 -12.67
N THR A 62 -7.50 -11.19 -12.05
CA THR A 62 -8.60 -10.21 -12.11
C THR A 62 -8.24 -8.94 -11.36
N THR A 63 -7.63 -9.05 -10.18
CA THR A 63 -7.19 -7.87 -9.40
C THR A 63 -6.13 -7.05 -10.13
N MET A 64 -5.19 -7.68 -10.83
CA MET A 64 -4.17 -6.98 -11.62
C MET A 64 -4.77 -6.18 -12.79
N VAL A 65 -5.88 -6.66 -13.37
CA VAL A 65 -6.60 -5.99 -14.46
C VAL A 65 -7.45 -4.82 -13.94
N ASP A 66 -8.04 -4.94 -12.75
CA ASP A 66 -8.84 -3.88 -12.11
C ASP A 66 -8.01 -2.79 -11.40
N LEU A 67 -6.71 -3.04 -11.17
CA LEU A 67 -5.79 -2.08 -10.56
C LEU A 67 -5.44 -0.93 -11.53
N LYS A 68 -5.06 0.22 -10.98
CA LYS A 68 -4.54 1.34 -11.80
C LYS A 68 -3.32 0.86 -12.61
N TRP A 69 -3.20 1.35 -13.84
CA TRP A 69 -2.13 0.98 -14.78
C TRP A 69 -0.71 1.01 -14.19
N GLN A 70 -0.43 1.96 -13.27
CA GLN A 70 0.87 2.05 -12.58
C GLN A 70 1.15 0.82 -11.72
N HIS A 71 0.15 0.32 -11.00
CA HIS A 71 0.29 -0.88 -10.18
C HIS A 71 0.44 -2.13 -11.04
N SER A 72 -0.31 -2.23 -12.15
CA SER A 72 -0.16 -3.33 -13.09
C SER A 72 1.26 -3.40 -13.68
N LEU A 73 1.85 -2.25 -14.06
CA LEU A 73 3.24 -2.20 -14.55
C LEU A 73 4.27 -2.55 -13.46
N LEU A 74 4.05 -2.13 -12.22
CA LEU A 74 4.93 -2.48 -11.10
C LEU A 74 4.88 -3.97 -10.79
N ILE A 75 3.69 -4.57 -10.74
CA ILE A 75 3.52 -6.01 -10.49
C ILE A 75 4.20 -6.80 -11.61
N PHE A 76 3.97 -6.42 -12.87
CA PHE A 76 4.61 -7.04 -14.02
C PHE A 76 6.13 -7.01 -13.90
N THR A 77 6.73 -5.83 -13.74
CA THR A 77 8.19 -5.68 -13.60
C THR A 77 8.72 -6.46 -12.39
N SER A 78 8.00 -6.44 -11.26
CA SER A 78 8.40 -7.17 -10.05
C SER A 78 8.43 -8.68 -10.24
N ALA A 79 7.51 -9.25 -11.04
CA ALA A 79 7.48 -10.67 -11.36
C ALA A 79 8.70 -11.08 -12.19
N PHE A 80 9.09 -10.27 -13.18
CA PHE A 80 10.33 -10.49 -13.95
C PHE A 80 11.57 -10.41 -13.07
N LEU A 81 11.68 -9.37 -12.23
CA LEU A 81 12.76 -9.24 -11.26
C LEU A 81 12.85 -10.46 -10.33
N PHE A 82 11.70 -10.94 -9.81
CA PHE A 82 11.67 -12.10 -8.93
C PHE A 82 12.12 -13.38 -9.63
N SER A 83 11.73 -13.57 -10.89
CA SER A 83 12.19 -14.71 -11.70
C SER A 83 13.69 -14.65 -11.95
N TRP A 84 14.25 -13.50 -12.36
CA TRP A 84 15.69 -13.34 -12.55
C TRP A 84 16.47 -13.58 -11.25
N MET A 85 15.96 -13.09 -10.12
CA MET A 85 16.57 -13.32 -8.81
C MET A 85 16.57 -14.80 -8.41
N LEU A 86 15.46 -15.51 -8.65
CA LEU A 86 15.38 -16.95 -8.37
C LEU A 86 16.38 -17.75 -9.20
N PHE A 87 16.42 -17.53 -10.51
CA PHE A 87 17.34 -18.24 -11.40
C PHE A 87 18.80 -17.87 -11.11
N ALA A 88 19.11 -16.60 -10.85
CA ALA A 88 20.43 -16.17 -10.42
C ALA A 88 20.90 -16.88 -9.15
N MET A 89 20.00 -17.02 -8.14
CA MET A 89 20.29 -17.75 -6.92
C MET A 89 20.55 -19.23 -7.17
N VAL A 90 19.79 -19.87 -8.07
CA VAL A 90 20.01 -21.27 -8.45
C VAL A 90 21.38 -21.45 -9.10
N TRP A 91 21.73 -20.61 -10.08
CA TRP A 91 23.05 -20.67 -10.74
C TRP A 91 24.20 -20.41 -9.78
N TRP A 92 24.03 -19.45 -8.88
CA TRP A 92 25.02 -19.14 -7.86
C TRP A 92 25.21 -20.31 -6.88
N LEU A 93 24.13 -20.96 -6.44
CA LEU A 93 24.21 -22.16 -5.58
C LEU A 93 24.88 -23.35 -6.29
N ILE A 94 24.63 -23.54 -7.59
CA ILE A 94 25.28 -24.59 -8.39
C ILE A 94 26.78 -24.30 -8.49
N ALA A 95 27.17 -23.06 -8.80
CA ALA A 95 28.58 -22.65 -8.88
C ALA A 95 29.29 -22.78 -7.52
N PHE A 96 28.60 -22.43 -6.42
CA PHE A 96 29.09 -22.61 -5.06
C PHE A 96 29.27 -24.08 -4.71
N GLY A 97 28.30 -24.94 -5.03
CA GLY A 97 28.39 -26.39 -4.80
C GLY A 97 29.45 -27.09 -5.65
N HIS A 98 29.74 -26.56 -6.84
CA HIS A 98 30.83 -27.05 -7.70
C HIS A 98 32.22 -26.59 -7.22
N GLY A 99 32.29 -25.58 -6.34
CA GLY A 99 33.54 -24.98 -5.90
C GLY A 99 34.16 -24.02 -6.93
N ASP A 100 33.38 -23.54 -7.90
CA ASP A 100 33.86 -22.65 -8.98
C ASP A 100 34.15 -21.22 -8.48
N LEU A 101 33.59 -20.83 -7.32
CA LEU A 101 33.84 -19.54 -6.67
C LEU A 101 35.16 -19.48 -5.90
N GLU A 102 35.77 -20.62 -5.59
CA GLU A 102 37.01 -20.71 -4.82
C GLU A 102 38.18 -20.82 -5.82
N SER A 103 38.88 -19.71 -6.04
CA SER A 103 40.01 -19.64 -6.98
C SER A 103 41.16 -20.58 -6.61
N PRO A 104 42.05 -20.93 -7.56
CA PRO A 104 42.74 -22.21 -7.66
C PRO A 104 43.86 -22.32 -6.63
N VAL A 105 43.53 -22.77 -5.42
CA VAL A 105 44.54 -23.26 -4.50
C VAL A 105 44.61 -24.76 -4.73
N VAL A 106 45.76 -25.22 -5.21
CA VAL A 106 46.10 -26.61 -5.57
C VAL A 106 45.86 -26.93 -7.06
N GLU A 107 46.84 -26.51 -7.86
CA GLU A 107 47.42 -27.44 -8.83
C GLU A 107 47.58 -28.81 -8.16
N THR A 108 46.71 -29.79 -8.45
CA THR A 108 47.03 -31.22 -8.53
C THR A 108 45.76 -31.98 -8.90
N SER A 109 45.79 -32.54 -10.12
CA SER A 109 44.96 -33.64 -10.62
C SER A 109 43.48 -33.34 -10.95
N ARG A 110 43.23 -33.17 -12.25
CA ARG A 110 41.93 -33.17 -12.98
C ARG A 110 41.21 -31.83 -13.01
N MET A 111 41.47 -31.09 -14.09
CA MET A 111 40.72 -29.90 -14.51
C MET A 111 39.27 -30.29 -14.80
N THR A 112 38.39 -30.24 -13.80
CA THR A 112 36.95 -30.36 -13.99
C THR A 112 36.49 -29.12 -14.76
N PRO A 113 35.81 -29.27 -15.92
CA PRO A 113 35.29 -28.12 -16.65
C PRO A 113 34.27 -27.36 -15.77
N PRO A 114 34.27 -26.02 -15.76
CA PRO A 114 33.28 -25.25 -15.01
C PRO A 114 31.87 -25.53 -15.54
N CYS A 115 30.86 -25.52 -14.66
CA CYS A 115 29.47 -25.74 -15.07
C CYS A 115 28.96 -24.65 -16.02
N VAL A 116 29.33 -23.40 -15.77
CA VAL A 116 29.08 -22.25 -16.63
C VAL A 116 30.31 -21.36 -16.60
N THR A 117 30.80 -20.95 -17.76
CA THR A 117 32.03 -20.15 -17.88
C THR A 117 31.84 -18.76 -17.25
N SER A 118 32.83 -18.31 -16.48
CA SER A 118 32.94 -16.92 -15.95
C SER A 118 31.92 -16.49 -14.89
N ILE A 119 31.35 -17.41 -14.10
CA ILE A 119 30.57 -17.06 -12.91
C ILE A 119 31.50 -16.90 -11.71
N HIS A 120 31.95 -15.67 -11.44
CA HIS A 120 32.87 -15.37 -10.34
C HIS A 120 32.18 -14.81 -9.08
N SER A 121 30.95 -14.30 -9.21
CA SER A 121 30.20 -13.65 -8.13
C SER A 121 28.69 -13.77 -8.35
N PHE A 122 27.88 -13.41 -7.34
CA PHE A 122 26.43 -13.31 -7.44
C PHE A 122 26.00 -12.39 -8.59
N THR A 123 26.71 -11.27 -8.80
CA THR A 123 26.39 -10.32 -9.88
C THR A 123 26.59 -10.93 -11.27
N SER A 124 27.63 -11.75 -11.48
CA SER A 124 27.83 -12.44 -12.77
C SER A 124 26.77 -13.54 -12.99
N ALA A 125 26.37 -14.25 -11.94
CA ALA A 125 25.26 -15.22 -12.02
C ALA A 125 23.92 -14.52 -12.35
N PHE A 126 23.70 -13.32 -11.81
CA PHE A 126 22.51 -12.51 -12.08
C PHE A 126 22.46 -12.01 -13.53
N LEU A 127 23.58 -11.49 -14.05
CA LEU A 127 23.67 -11.07 -15.46
C LEU A 127 23.43 -12.26 -16.42
N PHE A 128 24.03 -13.41 -16.13
CA PHE A 128 23.79 -14.64 -16.90
C PHE A 128 22.31 -15.06 -16.88
N SER A 129 21.65 -14.97 -15.71
CA SER A 129 20.22 -15.26 -15.60
C SER A 129 19.33 -14.32 -16.42
N ILE A 130 19.72 -13.05 -16.55
CA ILE A 130 18.99 -12.10 -17.40
C ILE A 130 19.18 -12.45 -18.87
N GLU A 131 20.42 -12.70 -19.30
CA GLU A 131 20.72 -13.06 -20.69
C GLU A 131 19.92 -14.29 -21.13
N VAL A 132 19.91 -15.36 -20.33
CA VAL A 132 19.21 -16.61 -20.68
C VAL A 132 17.69 -16.45 -20.74
N GLN A 133 17.09 -15.61 -19.89
CA GLN A 133 15.63 -15.48 -19.80
C GLN A 133 15.05 -14.44 -20.77
N VAL A 134 15.86 -13.45 -21.17
CA VAL A 134 15.42 -12.34 -22.04
C VAL A 134 15.76 -12.59 -23.52
N CYS A 135 16.72 -13.47 -23.82
CA CYS A 135 16.98 -13.98 -25.17
C CYS A 135 15.90 -14.97 -25.66
#